data_AF-A0A967G9X8-F1
#
_entry.id   AF-A0A967G9X8-F1
#
_cell.length_a   1.000
_cell.length_b   1.000
_cell.length_c   1.000
_cell.angle_alpha   90.00
_cell.angle_beta   90.00
_cell.angle_gamma   90.00
#
_symmetry.space_group_name_H-M   'P 1'
#
loop_
_entity.id
_entity.type
_entity.pdbx_description
1 polymer ?
#
loop_
_entity_poly.entity_id
_entity_poly.type
_entity_poly.pdbx_seq_one_letter_code
_entity_poly.pdbx_strand_id
1 'polypeptide(L)'
;MFIPLTTYCRDDCGYCTFKRDPGQPGARYLTPEEVLDIARAGAAQGCKEALFSLGDKPELRFPEAAAALRGLGHHTTTGYLAEMCHAVLAETGLLPHPNPGTLSRRE
;
A
#
# COMPACT_ATOMS: atom_id res chain seq x y z
N MET A 1 7.14 9.15 -7.89
CA MET A 1 6.39 9.65 -6.70
C MET A 1 6.16 8.49 -5.73
N PHE A 2 5.91 8.73 -4.43
CA PHE A 2 5.72 7.70 -3.39
C PHE A 2 4.24 7.55 -2.89
N ILE A 3 3.68 6.34 -2.91
CA ILE A 3 2.33 5.98 -2.38
C ILE A 3 2.51 5.04 -1.16
N PRO A 4 2.28 5.51 0.08
CA PRO A 4 2.33 4.66 1.26
C PRO A 4 1.03 3.86 1.41
N LEU A 5 0.84 2.82 0.60
CA LEU A 5 -0.41 2.04 0.53
C LEU A 5 -0.88 1.57 1.91
N THR A 6 0.07 1.19 2.77
CA THR A 6 -0.18 1.00 4.20
C THR A 6 1.06 1.31 5.02
N THR A 7 0.83 1.80 6.24
CA THR A 7 1.86 2.00 7.26
C THR A 7 1.94 0.84 8.26
N TYR A 8 1.05 -0.15 8.16
CA TYR A 8 1.16 -1.36 8.98
C TYR A 8 2.25 -2.29 8.43
N CYS A 9 2.92 -3.03 9.32
CA CYS A 9 3.90 -4.05 8.96
C CYS A 9 3.90 -5.17 10.01
N ARG A 10 3.94 -6.45 9.61
CA ARG A 10 4.06 -7.54 10.60
C ARG A 10 5.42 -7.58 11.28
N ASP A 11 6.47 -7.08 10.61
CA ASP A 11 7.84 -7.15 11.09
C ASP A 11 8.14 -6.08 12.15
N ASP A 12 9.05 -6.43 13.07
CA ASP A 12 9.48 -5.55 14.14
C ASP A 12 10.93 -5.07 14.02
N CYS A 13 11.16 -4.21 13.02
CA CYS A 13 12.48 -3.62 12.78
C CYS A 13 12.69 -2.40 13.68
N GLY A 14 13.65 -2.46 14.61
CA GLY A 14 13.96 -1.36 15.55
C GLY A 14 14.46 -0.05 14.90
N TYR A 15 14.80 -0.08 13.61
CA TYR A 15 15.23 1.08 12.82
C TYR A 15 14.13 1.66 11.93
N CYS A 16 12.95 1.03 11.86
CA CYS A 16 11.91 1.43 10.91
C CYS A 16 11.09 2.62 11.44
N THR A 17 11.28 3.78 10.82
CA THR A 17 10.53 5.02 11.15
C THR A 17 9.19 5.12 10.41
N PHE A 18 9.00 4.31 9.37
CA PHE A 18 7.80 4.29 8.52
C PHE A 18 6.62 3.57 9.16
N LYS A 19 6.87 2.40 9.76
CA LYS A 19 5.79 1.56 10.28
C LYS A 19 5.04 2.25 11.44
N ARG A 20 3.78 1.90 11.57
CA ARG A 20 2.91 2.30 12.68
C ARG A 20 2.15 1.10 13.20
N ASP A 21 2.15 0.93 14.52
CA ASP A 21 1.34 -0.09 15.18
C ASP A 21 -0.12 0.36 15.29
N PRO A 22 -1.09 -0.57 15.40
CA PRO A 22 -2.49 -0.21 15.66
C PRO A 22 -2.65 0.77 16.83
N GLY A 23 -3.47 1.80 16.63
CA GLY A 23 -3.69 2.88 17.59
C GLY A 23 -2.67 4.02 17.52
N GLN A 24 -1.55 3.88 16.81
CA GLN A 24 -0.63 4.99 16.58
C GLN A 24 -1.16 5.96 15.51
N PRO A 25 -0.85 7.27 15.62
CA PRO A 25 -1.22 8.23 14.58
C PRO A 25 -0.69 7.82 13.20
N GLY A 26 -1.59 7.80 12.22
CA GLY A 26 -1.28 7.46 10.83
C GLY A 26 -1.16 5.95 10.55
N ALA A 27 -1.51 5.07 11.48
CA ALA A 27 -1.63 3.63 11.25
C ALA A 27 -2.87 3.34 10.39
N ARG A 28 -2.70 3.02 9.10
CA ARG A 28 -3.83 2.84 8.15
C ARG A 28 -3.44 2.15 6.84
N TYR A 29 -4.47 1.82 6.05
CA TYR A 29 -4.38 1.70 4.59
C TYR A 29 -4.86 3.00 3.94
N LEU A 30 -4.35 3.28 2.74
CA LEU A 30 -4.97 4.26 1.84
C LEU A 30 -6.17 3.63 1.11
N THR A 31 -7.20 4.43 0.87
CA THR A 31 -8.33 4.05 0.00
C THR A 31 -7.93 4.14 -1.48
N PRO A 32 -8.70 3.54 -2.40
CA PRO A 32 -8.44 3.68 -3.84
C PRO A 32 -8.44 5.13 -4.32
N GLU A 33 -9.35 5.95 -3.78
CA GLU A 33 -9.43 7.38 -4.11
C GLU A 33 -8.17 8.12 -3.65
N GLU A 34 -7.71 7.91 -2.42
CA GLU A 34 -6.47 8.52 -1.92
C GLU A 34 -5.24 8.10 -2.74
N VAL A 35 -5.16 6.82 -3.14
CA VAL A 35 -4.10 6.32 -4.04
C VAL A 35 -4.12 7.05 -5.38
N LEU A 36 -5.31 7.16 -6.00
CA LEU A 36 -5.47 7.80 -7.29
C LEU A 36 -5.23 9.31 -7.23
N ASP A 37 -5.61 9.98 -6.15
CA ASP A 37 -5.37 11.41 -5.97
C ASP A 37 -3.88 11.71 -5.89
N ILE A 38 -3.11 10.91 -5.14
CA ILE A 38 -1.64 11.03 -5.10
C ILE A 38 -1.05 10.75 -6.49
N ALA A 39 -1.51 9.70 -7.18
CA ALA A 39 -1.03 9.33 -8.50
C ALA A 39 -1.31 10.43 -9.54
N ARG A 40 -2.52 10.99 -9.56
CA ARG A 40 -2.91 12.10 -10.46
C ARG A 40 -2.08 13.35 -10.18
N ALA A 41 -1.85 13.68 -8.91
CA ALA A 41 -0.98 14.79 -8.54
C ALA A 41 0.46 14.57 -9.04
N GLY A 42 1.00 13.34 -8.92
CA GLY A 42 2.30 12.97 -9.45
C GLY A 42 2.38 13.06 -10.98
N ALA A 43 1.36 12.56 -11.68
CA ALA A 43 1.26 12.60 -13.13
C ALA A 43 1.21 14.05 -13.65
N ALA A 44 0.43 14.92 -13.00
CA ALA A 44 0.36 16.35 -13.33
C ALA A 44 1.71 17.07 -13.18
N GLN A 45 2.60 16.57 -12.31
CA GLN A 45 3.97 17.08 -12.14
C GLN A 45 4.99 16.39 -13.08
N GLY A 46 4.53 15.52 -13.98
CA GLY A 46 5.38 14.85 -14.97
C GLY A 46 6.10 13.59 -14.47
N CYS A 47 5.70 13.04 -13.31
CA CYS A 47 6.22 11.74 -12.85
C CYS A 47 5.98 10.64 -13.90
N LYS A 48 6.83 9.61 -13.86
CA LYS A 48 6.72 8.42 -14.73
C LYS A 48 6.39 7.14 -13.98
N GLU A 49 6.80 7.08 -12.72
CA GLU A 49 6.60 5.91 -11.85
C GLU A 49 5.87 6.29 -10.55
N ALA A 50 5.01 5.38 -10.12
CA ALA A 50 4.34 5.38 -8.82
C ALA A 50 4.93 4.27 -7.94
N LEU A 51 5.80 4.66 -7.00
CA LEU A 51 6.42 3.76 -6.04
C LEU A 51 5.44 3.44 -4.92
N PHE A 52 4.93 2.21 -4.90
CA PHE A 52 4.12 1.71 -3.79
C PHE A 52 5.01 1.21 -2.66
N SER A 53 4.82 1.78 -1.48
CA SER A 53 5.50 1.37 -0.26
C SER A 53 4.49 0.92 0.79
N LEU A 54 4.83 -0.19 1.44
CA LEU A 54 3.97 -0.92 2.35
C LEU A 54 4.82 -1.74 3.31
N GLY A 55 4.26 -2.11 4.46
CA GLY A 55 4.84 -3.12 5.30
C GLY A 55 4.49 -4.54 4.86
N ASP A 56 5.25 -5.51 5.36
CA ASP A 56 5.10 -6.93 5.03
C ASP A 56 3.86 -7.52 5.71
N LYS A 57 2.90 -7.97 4.90
CA LYS A 57 1.71 -8.79 5.29
C LYS A 57 1.14 -8.50 6.69
N PRO A 58 0.81 -7.24 7.02
CA PRO A 58 0.35 -6.85 8.36
C PRO A 58 -0.93 -7.57 8.80
N GLU A 59 -1.77 -7.99 7.85
CA GLU A 59 -3.00 -8.75 8.09
C GLU A 59 -2.78 -10.08 8.81
N LEU A 60 -1.56 -10.63 8.76
CA LEU A 60 -1.20 -11.86 9.46
C LEU A 60 -0.90 -11.64 10.94
N ARG A 61 -0.61 -10.40 11.36
CA ARG A 61 -0.30 -10.03 12.74
C ARG A 61 -1.42 -9.24 13.40
N PHE A 62 -2.06 -8.32 12.67
CA PHE A 62 -3.00 -7.35 13.22
C PHE A 62 -4.42 -7.58 12.69
N PRO A 63 -5.38 -7.91 13.58
CA PRO A 63 -6.80 -8.01 13.21
C PRO A 63 -7.36 -6.73 12.59
N GLU A 64 -6.85 -5.56 12.98
CA GLU A 64 -7.23 -4.25 12.45
C GLU A 64 -6.82 -4.10 10.98
N ALA A 65 -5.62 -4.56 10.62
CA ALA A 65 -5.17 -4.57 9.22
C ALA A 65 -6.04 -5.52 8.38
N ALA A 66 -6.35 -6.71 8.89
CA ALA A 66 -7.25 -7.64 8.23
C ALA A 66 -8.68 -7.08 8.08
N ALA A 67 -9.18 -6.35 9.08
CA ALA A 67 -10.49 -5.70 9.02
C ALA A 67 -10.51 -4.55 8.01
N ALA A 68 -9.45 -3.74 7.96
CA ALA A 68 -9.30 -2.67 6.98
C ALA A 68 -9.31 -3.21 5.56
N LEU A 69 -8.54 -4.27 5.26
CA LEU A 69 -8.56 -4.92 3.95
C LEU A 69 -9.95 -5.46 3.58
N ARG A 70 -10.66 -6.09 4.52
CA ARG A 70 -12.04 -6.55 4.28
C ARG A 70 -12.98 -5.40 3.93
N GLY A 71 -12.83 -4.25 4.60
CA GLY A 71 -13.57 -3.03 4.26
C GLY A 71 -13.26 -2.49 2.87
N LEU A 72 -12.06 -2.78 2.35
CA LEU A 72 -11.61 -2.48 0.99
C LEU A 72 -11.96 -3.58 -0.02
N GLY A 73 -12.62 -4.66 0.39
CA GLY A 73 -12.97 -5.79 -0.47
C GLY A 73 -11.86 -6.82 -0.69
N HIS A 74 -10.80 -6.79 0.12
CA HIS A 74 -9.62 -7.66 -0.03
C HIS A 74 -9.37 -8.56 1.19
N HIS A 75 -8.71 -9.68 0.94
CA HIS A 75 -8.26 -10.60 1.99
C HIS A 75 -6.75 -10.50 2.28
N THR A 76 -5.96 -10.04 1.30
CA THR A 76 -4.50 -9.93 1.42
C THR A 76 -4.02 -8.56 0.99
N THR A 77 -2.92 -8.09 1.59
CA THR A 77 -2.28 -6.84 1.19
C THR A 77 -1.77 -6.89 -0.25
N THR A 78 -1.29 -8.05 -0.69
CA THR A 78 -0.79 -8.29 -2.05
C THR A 78 -1.90 -8.20 -3.10
N GLY A 79 -3.10 -8.73 -2.79
CA GLY A 79 -4.28 -8.61 -3.66
C GLY A 79 -4.71 -7.15 -3.82
N TYR A 80 -4.75 -6.41 -2.71
CA TYR A 80 -5.10 -4.99 -2.75
C TYR A 80 -4.04 -4.15 -3.50
N LEU A 81 -2.76 -4.44 -3.29
CA LEU A 81 -1.67 -3.80 -4.03
C LEU A 81 -1.78 -4.03 -5.54
N ALA A 82 -2.10 -5.24 -5.97
CA ALA A 82 -2.27 -5.54 -7.39
C ALA A 82 -3.41 -4.71 -8.00
N GLU A 83 -4.56 -4.63 -7.34
CA GLU A 83 -5.68 -3.78 -7.79
C GLU A 83 -5.27 -2.31 -7.92
N MET A 84 -4.57 -1.78 -6.90
CA MET A 84 -4.11 -0.38 -6.92
C MET A 84 -3.05 -0.12 -7.99
N CYS A 85 -2.16 -1.07 -8.26
CA CYS A 85 -1.23 -0.98 -9.36
C CYS A 85 -1.96 -0.90 -10.71
N HIS A 86 -2.98 -1.74 -10.91
CA HIS A 86 -3.80 -1.71 -12.11
C HIS A 86 -4.56 -0.39 -12.25
N ALA A 87 -5.19 0.10 -11.18
CA ALA A 87 -5.92 1.35 -11.17
C ALA A 87 -5.01 2.55 -11.50
N VAL A 88 -3.84 2.65 -10.86
CA VAL A 88 -2.88 3.74 -11.12
C VAL A 88 -2.42 3.73 -12.57
N LEU A 89 -2.07 2.57 -13.12
CA LEU A 89 -1.67 2.47 -14.52
C LEU A 89 -2.80 2.90 -15.47
N ALA A 90 -4.02 2.40 -15.24
CA ALA A 90 -5.16 2.68 -16.11
C ALA A 90 -5.60 4.15 -16.06
N GLU A 91 -5.61 4.76 -14.88
CA GLU A 91 -6.18 6.09 -14.65
C GLU A 91 -5.18 7.23 -14.88
N THR A 92 -3.87 6.95 -14.77
CA THR A 92 -2.84 8.01 -14.79
C THR A 92 -1.72 7.76 -15.79
N GLY A 93 -1.60 6.53 -16.31
CA GLY A 93 -0.48 6.13 -17.17
C GLY A 93 0.87 6.02 -16.44
N LEU A 94 0.92 6.23 -15.12
CA LEU A 94 2.13 6.02 -14.33
C LEU A 94 2.44 4.53 -14.23
N LEU A 95 3.72 4.17 -14.42
CA LEU A 95 4.19 2.81 -14.24
C LEU A 95 4.22 2.46 -12.75
N PRO A 96 3.51 1.40 -12.30
CA PRO A 96 3.58 0.96 -10.91
C PRO A 96 4.94 0.34 -10.60
N HIS A 97 5.53 0.75 -9.48
CA HIS A 97 6.75 0.17 -8.92
C HIS A 97 6.44 -0.33 -7.51
N PRO A 98 6.11 -1.63 -7.33
CA PRO A 98 5.74 -2.17 -6.03
C PRO A 98 6.94 -2.61 -5.19
N ASN A 99 6.95 -2.27 -3.90
CA ASN A 99 7.84 -2.85 -2.88
C ASN A 99 7.04 -3.70 -1.88
N PRO A 100 6.59 -4.92 -2.24
CA PRO A 100 5.56 -5.66 -1.51
C PRO A 100 6.03 -6.43 -0.27
N GLY A 101 7.28 -6.26 0.16
CA GLY A 101 7.87 -7.13 1.18
C GLY A 101 8.17 -8.53 0.63
N THR A 102 7.95 -9.57 1.44
CA THR A 102 8.32 -10.94 1.08
C THR A 102 7.15 -11.69 0.44
N LEU A 103 7.28 -12.02 -0.84
CA LEU A 103 6.30 -12.80 -1.58
C LEU A 103 6.61 -14.31 -1.53
N SER A 104 5.55 -15.13 -1.47
CA SER A 104 5.67 -16.56 -1.73
C SER A 104 5.64 -16.84 -3.23
N ARG A 105 6.01 -18.05 -3.66
CA ARG A 105 5.92 -18.46 -5.08
C ARG A 105 4.50 -18.33 -5.68
N ARG A 106 3.46 -18.39 -4.84
CA ARG A 106 2.05 -18.36 -5.28
C ARG A 106 1.52 -16.94 -5.46
N GLU A 107 2.22 -15.96 -4.93
CA GLU A 107 1.91 -14.53 -5.03
C GLU A 107 2.78 -13.89 -6.12
#